data_AF-A0A1H6ID29-F1
#
_entry.id   AF-A0A1H6ID29-F1
#
_cell.length_a   1.000
_cell.length_b   1.000
_cell.length_c   1.000
_cell.angle_alpha   90.00
_cell.angle_beta   90.00
_cell.angle_gamma   90.00
#
_symmetry.space_group_name_H-M   'P 1'
#
loop_
_entity.id
_entity.type
_entity.pdbx_description
1 polymer ?
#
loop_
_entity_poly.entity_id
_entity_poly.type
_entity_poly.pdbx_seq_one_letter_code
_entity_poly.pdbx_strand_id
1 'polypeptide(L)'
;MKAEVILMKCPEARRIYGVRVEEWEGDWFRTWAFPIDEKRASHEGFDKVKIKGNLYPADEFNGCPYCKSIKFVQCDRCGKLSCWNNEERVTCGWCGRSGNVTATEEQINVKGGGY
;
A
#
# COMPACT_ATOMS: atom_id res chain seq x y z
N MET A 1 -6.87 15.99 12.93
CA MET A 1 -7.06 14.85 12.01
C MET A 1 -5.90 14.86 11.03
N LYS A 2 -5.11 13.79 10.94
CA LYS A 2 -3.95 13.72 10.03
C LYS A 2 -4.34 12.92 8.79
N ALA A 3 -3.81 13.33 7.64
CA ALA A 3 -3.97 12.62 6.39
C ALA A 3 -2.61 12.57 5.68
N GLU A 4 -2.30 11.42 5.10
CA GLU A 4 -1.07 11.16 4.38
C GLU A 4 -1.38 10.41 3.08
N VAL A 5 -0.38 10.29 2.20
CA VAL A 5 -0.45 9.42 1.02
C VAL A 5 0.65 8.39 1.09
N ILE A 6 0.28 7.12 1.04
CA ILE A 6 1.23 6.01 0.89
C ILE A 6 1.23 5.50 -0.54
N LEU A 7 2.36 4.90 -0.93
CA LEU A 7 2.49 4.27 -2.24
C LEU A 7 2.30 2.76 -2.15
N MET A 8 1.53 2.23 -3.07
CA MET A 8 1.32 0.80 -3.26
C MET A 8 1.58 0.43 -4.72
N LYS A 9 1.82 -0.86 -4.99
CA LYS A 9 2.00 -1.37 -6.36
C LYS A 9 0.96 -2.42 -6.70
N CYS A 10 0.36 -2.29 -7.87
CA CYS A 10 -0.50 -3.32 -8.42
C CYS A 10 0.36 -4.35 -9.16
N PRO A 11 0.37 -5.63 -8.73
CA PRO A 11 1.16 -6.67 -9.41
C PRO A 11 0.61 -6.96 -10.81
N GLU A 12 -0.70 -6.94 -11.01
CA GLU A 12 -1.35 -7.17 -12.30
C GLU A 12 -1.00 -6.10 -13.34
N ALA A 13 -1.19 -4.81 -12.98
CA ALA A 13 -0.90 -3.70 -13.87
C ALA A 13 0.58 -3.32 -13.92
N ARG A 14 1.40 -3.84 -12.99
CA ARG A 14 2.81 -3.47 -12.78
C ARG A 14 3.03 -1.97 -12.63
N ARG A 15 2.09 -1.28 -11.98
CA ARG A 15 2.08 0.19 -11.79
C ARG A 15 1.93 0.55 -10.32
N ILE A 16 2.52 1.67 -9.93
CA ILE A 16 2.28 2.25 -8.61
C ILE A 16 0.96 3.02 -8.58
N TYR A 17 0.42 3.20 -7.39
CA TYR A 17 -0.74 4.07 -7.14
C TYR A 17 -0.60 4.69 -5.75
N GLY A 18 -1.21 5.86 -5.57
CA GLY A 18 -1.31 6.52 -4.28
C GLY A 18 -2.53 6.02 -3.53
N VAL A 19 -2.41 5.90 -2.21
CA VAL A 19 -3.53 5.67 -1.29
C VAL A 19 -3.51 6.74 -0.23
N ARG A 20 -4.55 7.56 -0.22
CA ARG A 20 -4.82 8.49 0.86
C ARG A 20 -5.23 7.71 2.10
N VAL A 21 -4.57 8.02 3.21
CA VAL A 21 -4.84 7.44 4.52
C VAL A 21 -5.18 8.55 5.51
N GLU A 22 -6.05 8.26 6.46
CA GLU A 22 -6.42 9.17 7.54
C GLU A 22 -6.27 8.50 8.90
N GLU A 23 -5.87 9.27 9.92
CA GLU A 23 -5.77 8.79 11.30
C GLU A 23 -7.13 8.93 12.01
N TRP A 24 -7.75 7.79 12.36
CA TRP A 24 -8.99 7.68 13.14
C TRP A 24 -8.72 6.86 14.40
N GLU A 25 -9.05 7.42 15.58
CA GLU A 25 -8.91 6.73 16.88
C GLU A 25 -7.53 6.10 17.15
N GLY A 26 -6.46 6.69 16.59
CA GLY A 26 -5.08 6.22 16.78
C GLY A 26 -4.61 5.14 15.80
N ASP A 27 -5.40 4.82 14.78
CA ASP A 27 -5.00 3.96 13.66
C ASP A 27 -5.23 4.64 12.31
N TRP A 28 -4.70 4.05 11.24
CA TRP A 28 -4.76 4.58 9.89
C TRP A 28 -5.78 3.82 9.04
N PHE A 29 -6.63 4.57 8.35
CA PHE A 29 -7.66 4.05 7.46
C PHE A 29 -7.36 4.47 6.02
N ARG A 30 -7.44 3.53 5.08
CA ARG A 30 -7.35 3.79 3.64
C ARG A 30 -8.68 4.32 3.15
N THR A 31 -8.71 5.58 2.70
CA THR A 31 -9.95 6.29 2.35
C THR A 31 -10.13 6.44 0.85
N TRP A 32 -9.05 6.60 0.08
CA TRP A 32 -9.13 6.75 -1.37
C TRP A 32 -7.84 6.33 -2.07
N ALA A 33 -7.94 5.66 -3.21
CA ALA A 33 -6.82 5.29 -4.06
C ALA A 33 -6.92 5.96 -5.44
N PHE A 34 -5.77 6.34 -6.01
CA PHE A 34 -5.68 7.05 -7.28
C PHE A 34 -4.42 6.68 -8.08
N PRO A 35 -4.48 6.70 -9.43
CA PRO A 35 -3.30 6.50 -10.27
C PRO A 35 -2.24 7.58 -10.03
N ILE A 36 -0.97 7.18 -9.97
CA ILE A 36 0.17 8.10 -9.91
C ILE A 36 1.36 7.48 -10.63
N ASP A 37 2.28 8.30 -11.14
CA ASP A 37 3.57 7.85 -11.65
C ASP A 37 4.71 8.16 -10.66
N GLU A 38 5.87 7.55 -10.89
CA GLU A 38 7.03 7.65 -9.99
C GLU A 38 7.57 9.07 -9.89
N LYS A 39 7.54 9.82 -11.00
CA LYS A 39 8.02 11.21 -11.06
C LYS A 39 7.18 12.10 -10.16
N ARG A 40 5.85 11.99 -10.26
CA ARG A 40 4.92 12.75 -9.43
C ARG A 40 5.00 12.29 -7.97
N ALA A 41 5.06 10.99 -7.72
CA ALA A 41 5.18 10.46 -6.36
C ALA A 41 6.43 10.97 -5.64
N SER A 42 7.58 11.05 -6.34
CA SER A 42 8.82 11.60 -5.78
C SER A 42 8.77 13.12 -5.62
N HIS A 43 8.17 13.85 -6.58
CA HIS A 43 8.02 15.31 -6.49
C HIS A 43 7.15 15.72 -5.30
N GLU A 44 6.07 14.99 -5.04
CA GLU A 44 5.18 15.22 -3.89
C GLU A 44 5.75 14.64 -2.57
N GLY A 45 6.85 13.88 -2.63
CA GLY A 45 7.50 13.28 -1.45
C GLY A 45 6.77 12.09 -0.83
N PHE A 46 5.81 11.47 -1.53
CA PHE A 46 5.07 10.31 -1.05
C PHE A 46 5.95 9.07 -0.89
N ASP A 47 7.10 9.04 -1.56
CA ASP A 47 8.15 8.04 -1.39
C ASP A 47 8.84 8.10 -0.02
N LYS A 48 8.75 9.22 0.69
CA LYS A 48 9.40 9.43 2.00
C LYS A 48 8.47 9.20 3.18
N VAL A 49 7.16 9.04 2.94
CA VAL A 49 6.15 8.85 3.98
C VAL A 49 6.41 7.56 4.75
N LYS A 50 6.33 7.66 6.08
CA LYS A 50 6.45 6.54 7.02
C LYS A 50 5.30 6.60 8.00
N ILE A 51 4.50 5.53 8.03
CA ILE A 51 3.40 5.38 8.97
C ILE A 51 3.47 4.01 9.61
N LYS A 52 2.92 3.90 10.82
CA LYS A 52 2.70 2.64 11.52
C LYS A 52 1.21 2.51 11.81
N GLY A 53 0.59 1.42 11.37
CA GLY A 53 -0.84 1.19 11.54
C GLY A 53 -1.32 -0.08 10.85
N ASN A 54 -2.59 -0.40 11.02
CA ASN A 54 -3.23 -1.57 10.42
C ASN A 54 -3.77 -1.32 9.00
N LEU A 55 -3.98 -0.05 8.63
CA LEU A 55 -4.48 0.32 7.30
C LEU A 55 -5.83 -0.31 6.97
N TYR A 56 -6.79 -0.23 7.89
CA TYR A 56 -8.14 -0.71 7.62
C TYR A 56 -8.73 0.00 6.39
N PRO A 57 -9.47 -0.69 5.50
CA PRO A 57 -10.23 0.00 4.46
C PRO A 57 -11.39 0.75 5.12
N ALA A 58 -11.58 2.03 4.79
CA ALA A 58 -12.83 2.71 5.10
C ALA A 58 -13.98 2.13 4.25
N ASP A 59 -15.22 2.35 4.69
CA ASP A 59 -16.42 1.79 4.01
C ASP A 59 -16.52 2.19 2.53
N GLU A 60 -16.09 3.41 2.19
CA GLU A 60 -16.12 3.94 0.82
C GLU A 60 -14.79 3.74 0.07
N PHE A 61 -13.86 2.95 0.61
CA PHE A 61 -12.56 2.75 -0.02
C PHE A 61 -12.72 2.09 -1.39
N ASN A 62 -12.38 2.84 -2.44
CA ASN A 62 -12.57 2.46 -3.85
C ASN A 62 -11.64 1.34 -4.37
N GLY A 63 -10.70 0.86 -3.53
CA GLY A 63 -9.74 -0.17 -3.89
C GLY A 63 -8.68 0.29 -4.91
N CYS A 64 -7.77 -0.62 -5.27
CA CYS A 64 -6.74 -0.35 -6.27
C CYS A 64 -7.35 0.20 -7.57
N PRO A 65 -6.86 1.32 -8.14
CA PRO A 65 -7.44 1.90 -9.34
C PRO A 65 -7.38 0.96 -10.55
N TYR A 66 -6.46 -0.01 -10.54
CA TYR A 66 -6.23 -0.96 -11.62
C TYR A 66 -6.98 -2.28 -11.44
N CYS A 67 -6.74 -3.01 -10.34
CA CYS A 67 -7.33 -4.35 -10.10
C CYS A 67 -8.50 -4.36 -9.12
N LYS A 68 -8.89 -3.20 -8.57
CA LYS A 68 -10.00 -3.03 -7.60
C LYS A 68 -9.84 -3.74 -6.26
N SER A 69 -8.72 -4.44 -6.02
CA SER A 69 -8.45 -5.02 -4.72
C SER A 69 -8.49 -4.00 -3.59
N ILE A 70 -9.22 -4.34 -2.53
CA ILE A 70 -9.22 -3.63 -1.25
C ILE A 70 -8.26 -4.25 -0.23
N LYS A 71 -7.60 -5.37 -0.56
CA LYS A 71 -6.65 -6.05 0.30
C LYS A 71 -5.22 -5.72 -0.11
N PHE A 72 -4.29 -5.91 0.82
CA PHE A 72 -2.88 -5.65 0.56
C PHE A 72 -2.00 -6.73 1.17
N VAL A 73 -0.76 -6.78 0.70
CA VAL A 73 0.32 -7.55 1.30
C VAL A 73 1.53 -6.64 1.49
N GLN A 74 2.22 -6.78 2.61
CA GLN A 74 3.52 -6.17 2.84
C GLN A 74 4.63 -7.18 2.55
N CYS A 75 5.63 -6.77 1.77
CA CYS A 75 6.84 -7.58 1.63
C CYS A 75 7.72 -7.42 2.86
N ASP A 76 7.99 -8.52 3.56
CA ASP A 76 8.89 -8.59 4.73
C ASP A 76 10.33 -8.15 4.44
N ARG A 77 10.81 -8.28 3.19
CA ARG A 77 12.15 -7.86 2.78
C ARG A 77 12.29 -6.35 2.62
N CYS A 78 11.36 -5.72 1.90
CA CYS A 78 11.49 -4.29 1.54
C CYS A 78 10.52 -3.37 2.29
N GLY A 79 9.54 -3.91 3.00
CA GLY A 79 8.53 -3.15 3.77
C GLY A 79 7.48 -2.44 2.91
N LYS A 80 7.47 -2.64 1.59
CA LYS A 80 6.55 -1.97 0.66
C LYS A 80 5.28 -2.78 0.44
N LEU A 81 4.21 -2.06 0.13
CA LEU A 81 2.87 -2.60 -0.01
C LEU A 81 2.50 -2.89 -1.46
N SER A 82 1.77 -3.96 -1.69
CA SER A 82 1.17 -4.31 -2.99
C SER A 82 -0.27 -4.74 -2.81
N CYS A 83 -1.08 -4.63 -3.87
CA CYS A 83 -2.39 -5.27 -3.88
C CYS A 83 -2.24 -6.77 -3.63
N TRP A 84 -3.25 -7.35 -3.00
CA TRP A 84 -3.35 -8.79 -2.81
C TRP A 84 -4.75 -9.26 -3.19
N ASN A 85 -4.89 -10.32 -3.97
CA ASN A 85 -6.16 -10.90 -4.41
C ASN A 85 -6.31 -12.34 -3.90
N ASN A 86 -5.84 -12.62 -2.69
CA ASN A 86 -5.89 -13.94 -2.06
C ASN A 86 -4.99 -15.00 -2.71
N GLU A 87 -3.94 -14.58 -3.42
CA GLU A 87 -2.91 -15.49 -3.89
C GLU A 87 -2.18 -16.11 -2.68
N GLU A 88 -2.02 -17.43 -2.68
CA GLU A 88 -1.27 -18.15 -1.65
C GLU A 88 0.22 -17.76 -1.65
N ARG A 89 0.77 -17.58 -2.86
CA ARG A 89 2.15 -17.19 -3.10
C ARG A 89 2.20 -15.91 -3.94
N VAL A 90 2.94 -14.92 -3.45
CA VAL A 90 3.11 -13.62 -4.11
C VAL A 90 4.56 -13.39 -4.49
N THR A 91 4.78 -12.67 -5.60
CA THR A 91 6.10 -12.11 -5.93
C THR A 91 6.04 -10.61 -5.78
N CYS A 92 6.90 -10.07 -4.92
CA CYS A 92 6.96 -8.64 -4.65
C CYS A 92 7.37 -7.87 -5.89
N GLY A 93 6.44 -7.09 -6.46
CA GLY A 93 6.70 -6.25 -7.63
C GLY A 93 7.70 -5.10 -7.39
N TRP A 94 8.17 -4.93 -6.17
CA TRP A 94 9.17 -3.92 -5.79
C TRP A 94 10.60 -4.45 -5.72
N CYS A 95 10.82 -5.70 -5.28
CA CYS A 95 12.17 -6.23 -5.06
C CYS A 95 12.39 -7.66 -5.60
N GLY A 96 11.38 -8.24 -6.23
CA GLY A 96 11.44 -9.57 -6.85
C GLY A 96 11.40 -10.76 -5.88
N ARG A 97 11.29 -10.55 -4.56
CA ARG A 97 11.18 -11.67 -3.60
C ARG A 97 9.82 -12.35 -3.73
N SER A 98 9.82 -13.67 -3.84
CA SER A 98 8.62 -14.50 -3.76
C SER A 98 8.48 -15.16 -2.38
N GLY A 99 7.25 -15.33 -1.92
CA GLY A 99 6.96 -15.94 -0.62
C GLY A 99 5.47 -16.26 -0.46
N ASN A 100 5.17 -17.05 0.57
CA ASN A 100 3.78 -17.32 0.94
C ASN A 100 3.23 -16.15 1.76
N VAL A 101 1.91 -15.95 1.70
CA VAL A 101 1.22 -14.89 2.45
C VAL A 101 0.79 -15.43 3.81
N THR A 102 1.09 -14.68 4.86
CA THR A 102 0.61 -14.94 6.23
C THR A 102 -0.21 -13.74 6.70
N ALA A 103 -1.34 -14.01 7.36
CA ALA A 103 -2.11 -12.95 8.02
C ALA A 103 -1.41 -12.49 9.30
N THR A 104 -1.58 -11.21 9.65
CA THR A 104 -1.18 -10.63 10.92
C THR A 104 -2.25 -9.65 11.38
N GLU A 105 -2.45 -9.56 12.69
CA GLU A 105 -3.28 -8.55 13.35
C GLU A 105 -2.43 -7.40 13.93
N GLU A 106 -1.11 -7.46 13.75
CA GLU A 106 -0.20 -6.45 14.24
C GLU A 106 -0.07 -5.27 13.27
N GLN A 107 0.09 -4.07 13.84
CA GLN A 107 0.41 -2.88 13.07
C GLN A 107 1.70 -3.05 12.27
N ILE A 108 1.66 -2.65 11.00
CA ILE A 108 2.82 -2.73 10.11
C ILE A 108 3.50 -1.37 9.97
N ASN A 109 4.82 -1.41 9.75
CA ASN A 109 5.60 -0.22 9.41
C ASN A 109 5.65 -0.06 7.90
N VAL A 110 4.93 0.93 7.36
CA VAL A 110 4.89 1.18 5.93
C VAL A 110 6.12 1.98 5.52
N LYS A 111 6.86 1.46 4.54
CA LYS A 111 7.90 2.25 3.85
C LYS A 111 7.33 2.80 2.56
N GLY A 112 7.36 4.13 2.43
CA GLY A 112 7.22 4.82 1.16
C GLY A 112 8.24 4.30 0.13
N GLY A 113 7.99 4.62 -1.14
CA GLY A 113 8.77 4.21 -2.30
C GLY A 113 10.30 4.35 -2.19
N GLY A 114 10.97 3.83 -3.21
CA GLY A 114 12.41 3.75 -3.33
C GLY A 114 12.66 2.86 -4.53
N TYR A 115 12.68 3.48 -5.70
CA TYR A 115 12.58 2.80 -6.98
C TYR A 115 13.78 1.87 -7.22
#